data_AF-A0A1H6HSG5-F1
#
_entry.id   AF-A0A1H6HSG5-F1
#
_cell.length_a   1.000
_cell.length_b   1.000
_cell.length_c   1.000
_cell.angle_alpha   90.00
_cell.angle_beta   90.00
_cell.angle_gamma   90.00
#
_symmetry.space_group_name_H-M   'P 1'
#
loop_
_entity.id
_entity.type
_entity.pdbx_description
1 polymer ?
#
loop_
_entity_poly.entity_id
_entity_poly.type
_entity_poly.pdbx_seq_one_letter_code
_entity_poly.pdbx_strand_id
1 'polypeptide(L)'
;MKNLLPIVILLSIFSCKKSVETNSPKVDSTKIIDSINTARTKINDSILASRAFKDLSGTHSLTHDMIAGNGKISFTKIGQDKYKISGENKSGSNFVKIEGNARMTSPKNLKFDATITQSISDYDNGKLDVRKGKRNFSTKDGGKTFKLYESVNNAGFADKIMIKL
;
A
#
# COMPACT_ATOMS: atom_id res chain seq x y z
N MET A 1 88.38 -5.59 58.50
CA MET A 1 87.36 -6.25 57.67
C MET A 1 86.90 -5.27 56.61
N LYS A 2 86.72 -5.75 55.38
CA LYS A 2 86.53 -4.98 54.14
C LYS A 2 85.17 -4.27 54.06
N ASN A 3 85.10 -3.37 53.06
CA ASN A 3 83.94 -2.91 52.25
C ASN A 3 83.53 -1.45 52.55
N LEU A 4 83.21 -0.56 51.59
CA LEU A 4 83.30 -0.48 50.13
C LEU A 4 82.86 0.98 49.81
N LEU A 5 83.62 1.73 49.00
CA LEU A 5 83.23 2.99 48.32
C LEU A 5 82.58 2.63 46.95
N PRO A 6 82.09 3.55 46.06
CA PRO A 6 81.57 4.94 46.13
C PRO A 6 80.36 5.19 45.14
N ILE A 7 80.07 6.47 44.78
CA ILE A 7 79.67 7.00 43.42
C ILE A 7 78.21 7.47 43.10
N VAL A 8 78.10 8.77 42.73
CA VAL A 8 77.34 9.46 41.62
C VAL A 8 75.82 9.65 41.76
N ILE A 9 75.25 10.88 41.83
CA ILE A 9 75.19 12.08 40.94
C ILE A 9 73.95 12.10 39.99
N LEU A 10 73.19 13.20 40.12
CA LEU A 10 72.34 13.95 39.15
C LEU A 10 70.93 13.49 38.73
N LEU A 11 70.12 14.55 38.49
CA LEU A 11 68.95 14.67 37.60
C LEU A 11 67.65 14.08 38.16
N SER A 12 66.46 14.67 38.03
CA SER A 12 65.98 15.87 37.34
C SER A 12 64.49 15.97 37.64
N ILE A 13 64.02 17.16 38.02
CA ILE A 13 62.76 17.78 37.61
C ILE A 13 61.82 16.86 36.78
N PHE A 14 60.77 16.35 37.41
CA PHE A 14 59.57 15.94 36.68
C PHE A 14 58.35 16.72 37.16
N SER A 15 58.00 17.65 36.28
CA SER A 15 56.85 18.54 36.29
C SER A 15 55.55 17.76 36.49
N CYS A 16 54.72 18.25 37.42
CA CYS A 16 53.35 17.82 37.61
C CYS A 16 52.53 18.22 36.37
N LYS A 17 52.24 17.28 35.47
CA LYS A 17 51.25 17.52 34.41
C LYS A 17 49.87 17.61 35.07
N LYS A 18 49.25 18.80 35.09
CA LYS A 18 47.80 18.91 35.27
C LYS A 18 47.15 18.13 34.14
N SER A 19 46.31 17.15 34.49
CA SER A 19 45.43 16.48 33.54
C SER A 19 44.53 17.55 32.91
N VAL A 20 44.62 17.69 31.59
CA VAL A 20 43.69 18.51 30.82
C VAL A 20 42.33 17.85 30.94
N GLU A 21 41.42 18.44 31.72
CA GLU A 21 40.00 18.13 31.64
C GLU A 21 39.55 18.43 30.22
N THR A 22 39.34 17.37 29.45
CA THR A 22 38.73 17.47 28.14
C THR A 22 37.26 17.75 28.40
N ASN A 23 36.87 19.03 28.38
CA ASN A 23 35.47 19.42 28.34
C ASN A 23 34.88 18.91 27.03
N SER A 24 34.42 17.66 27.01
CA SER A 24 33.58 17.15 25.93
C SER A 24 32.32 18.02 25.93
N PRO A 25 31.98 18.71 24.83
CA PRO A 25 30.73 19.45 24.77
C PRO A 25 29.61 18.47 25.10
N LYS A 26 28.82 18.80 26.14
CA LYS A 26 27.69 17.99 26.59
C LYS A 26 26.75 17.84 25.41
N VAL A 27 26.84 16.70 24.74
CA VAL A 27 26.11 16.44 23.51
C VAL A 27 24.63 16.48 23.86
N ASP A 28 23.92 17.40 23.23
CA ASP A 28 22.50 17.62 23.44
C ASP A 28 21.74 16.37 23.00
N SER A 29 21.43 15.53 23.98
CA SER A 29 20.86 14.19 23.80
C SER A 29 19.53 14.26 23.06
N THR A 30 18.82 15.38 23.22
CA THR A 30 17.53 15.66 22.57
C THR A 30 17.70 15.79 21.06
N LYS A 31 18.71 16.53 20.58
CA LYS A 31 19.01 16.67 19.14
C LYS A 31 19.45 15.36 18.50
N ILE A 32 20.16 14.50 19.23
CA ILE A 32 20.51 13.15 18.76
C ILE A 32 19.24 12.29 18.62
N ILE A 33 18.38 12.28 19.64
CA ILE A 33 17.14 11.51 19.63
C ILE A 33 16.22 11.96 18.49
N ASP A 34 16.07 13.27 18.27
CA ASP A 34 15.26 13.83 17.20
C ASP A 34 15.80 13.49 15.81
N SER A 35 17.12 13.55 15.64
CA SER A 35 17.79 13.14 14.40
C SER A 35 17.58 11.65 14.10
N ILE A 36 17.71 10.79 15.12
CA ILE A 36 17.46 9.35 15.00
C ILE A 36 16.00 9.06 14.67
N ASN A 37 15.06 9.73 15.34
CA ASN A 37 13.63 9.54 15.09
C ASN A 37 13.25 10.00 13.67
N THR A 38 13.80 11.13 13.21
CA THR A 38 13.60 11.61 11.84
C THR A 38 14.16 10.62 10.81
N ALA A 39 15.36 10.08 11.05
CA ALA A 39 15.94 9.06 10.18
C ALA A 39 15.09 7.78 10.14
N ARG A 40 14.57 7.32 11.29
CA ARG A 40 13.67 6.16 11.39
C ARG A 40 12.37 6.39 10.64
N THR A 41 11.74 7.55 10.79
CA THR A 41 10.53 7.91 10.04
C THR A 41 10.80 7.90 8.54
N LYS A 42 11.89 8.51 8.09
CA LYS A 42 12.26 8.52 6.66
C LYS A 42 12.48 7.11 6.10
N ILE A 43 13.12 6.22 6.86
CA ILE A 43 13.30 4.81 6.48
C ILE A 43 11.96 4.10 6.41
N ASN A 44 11.10 4.27 7.42
CA ASN A 44 9.76 3.68 7.46
C ASN A 44 8.90 4.16 6.28
N ASP A 45 8.90 5.46 5.99
CA ASP A 45 8.19 6.05 4.86
C ASP A 45 8.71 5.51 3.53
N SER A 46 10.03 5.34 3.39
CA SER A 46 10.66 4.76 2.19
C SER A 46 10.26 3.28 2.00
N ILE A 47 10.18 2.51 3.09
CA ILE A 47 9.72 1.13 3.07
C ILE A 47 8.22 1.04 2.73
N LEU A 48 7.40 1.96 3.24
CA LEU A 48 5.97 2.03 2.93
C LEU A 48 5.74 2.37 1.45
N ALA A 49 6.46 3.38 0.93
CA ALA A 49 6.37 3.82 -0.46
C ALA A 49 6.84 2.73 -1.44
N SER A 50 7.92 2.01 -1.14
CA SER A 50 8.44 0.93 -2.01
C SER A 50 7.53 -0.30 -2.10
N ARG A 51 6.57 -0.46 -1.18
CA ARG A 51 5.64 -1.60 -1.15
C ARG A 51 4.26 -1.30 -1.74
N ALA A 52 3.96 -0.04 -2.05
CA ALA A 52 2.65 0.35 -2.56
C ALA A 52 2.46 -0.10 -4.02
N PHE A 53 1.25 -0.53 -4.36
CA PHE A 53 0.88 -0.75 -5.75
C PHE A 53 0.59 0.58 -6.44
N LYS A 54 0.38 0.54 -7.76
CA LYS A 54 -0.13 1.69 -8.52
C LYS A 54 -1.39 2.23 -7.85
N ASP A 55 -1.43 3.54 -7.63
CA ASP A 55 -2.63 4.20 -7.11
C ASP A 55 -3.77 4.09 -8.13
N LEU A 56 -4.91 3.57 -7.67
CA LEU A 56 -6.12 3.39 -8.47
C LEU A 56 -7.20 4.43 -8.16
N SER A 57 -6.88 5.46 -7.36
CA SER A 57 -7.85 6.50 -7.02
C SER A 57 -8.34 7.24 -8.26
N GLY A 58 -9.62 7.59 -8.29
CA GLY A 58 -10.24 8.31 -9.40
C GLY A 58 -11.47 7.60 -9.95
N THR A 59 -11.95 8.08 -11.09
CA THR A 59 -13.13 7.50 -11.78
C THR A 59 -12.68 6.76 -13.02
N HIS A 60 -13.15 5.52 -13.15
CA HIS A 60 -12.74 4.56 -14.16
C HIS A 60 -13.93 4.06 -14.95
N SER A 61 -13.67 3.46 -16.11
CA SER A 61 -14.73 2.89 -16.94
C SER A 61 -15.19 1.55 -16.36
N LEU A 62 -16.51 1.39 -16.17
CA LEU A 62 -17.16 0.14 -15.79
C LEU A 62 -17.96 -0.38 -16.98
N THR A 63 -17.64 -1.57 -17.45
CA THR A 63 -18.29 -2.16 -18.62
C THR A 63 -18.75 -3.58 -18.32
N HIS A 64 -19.71 -4.04 -19.10
CA HIS A 64 -20.27 -5.37 -19.05
C HIS A 64 -20.52 -5.81 -20.49
N ASP A 65 -20.22 -7.06 -20.84
CA ASP A 65 -20.31 -7.55 -22.23
C ASP A 65 -21.71 -7.49 -22.85
N MET A 66 -22.77 -7.70 -22.06
CA MET A 66 -24.16 -7.58 -22.51
C MET A 66 -24.83 -6.22 -22.24
N ILE A 67 -24.12 -5.23 -21.68
CA ILE A 67 -24.70 -3.89 -21.43
C ILE A 67 -23.99 -2.90 -22.32
N ALA A 68 -24.74 -2.30 -23.24
CA ALA A 68 -24.21 -1.27 -24.14
C ALA A 68 -23.70 -0.05 -23.35
N GLY A 69 -22.64 0.58 -23.87
CA GLY A 69 -22.07 1.79 -23.30
C GLY A 69 -21.02 1.55 -22.20
N ASN A 70 -20.49 2.66 -21.71
CA ASN A 70 -19.46 2.67 -20.68
C ASN A 70 -20.01 3.36 -19.43
N GLY A 71 -20.23 2.58 -18.39
CA GLY A 71 -20.51 3.07 -17.05
C GLY A 71 -19.28 3.65 -16.38
N LYS A 72 -19.45 4.08 -15.13
CA LYS A 72 -18.37 4.66 -14.33
C LYS A 72 -18.32 4.00 -12.97
N ILE A 73 -17.11 3.83 -12.45
CA ILE A 73 -16.85 3.40 -11.08
C ILE A 73 -15.80 4.29 -10.44
N SER A 74 -16.10 4.82 -9.26
CA SER A 74 -15.21 5.70 -8.51
C SER A 74 -14.47 4.90 -7.44
N PHE A 75 -13.18 5.17 -7.30
CA PHE A 75 -12.28 4.62 -6.31
C PHE A 75 -11.81 5.76 -5.40
N THR A 76 -12.32 5.80 -4.18
CA THR A 76 -11.90 6.76 -3.16
C THR A 76 -10.90 6.10 -2.23
N LYS A 77 -9.66 6.60 -2.18
CA LYS A 77 -8.61 6.05 -1.31
C LYS A 77 -9.03 6.12 0.16
N ILE A 78 -8.90 4.99 0.86
CA ILE A 78 -9.17 4.88 2.30
C ILE A 78 -8.01 4.25 3.07
N GLY A 79 -6.93 3.89 2.37
CA GLY A 79 -5.71 3.37 2.96
C GLY A 79 -4.71 2.95 1.88
N GLN A 80 -3.57 2.40 2.30
CA GLN A 80 -2.61 1.85 1.37
C GLN A 80 -3.25 0.71 0.57
N ASP A 81 -3.30 0.89 -0.75
CA ASP A 81 -3.86 -0.06 -1.71
C ASP A 81 -5.34 -0.40 -1.48
N LYS A 82 -6.05 0.39 -0.66
CA LYS A 82 -7.45 0.18 -0.27
C LYS A 82 -8.33 1.35 -0.71
N TYR A 83 -9.49 1.02 -1.25
CA TYR A 83 -10.41 2.00 -1.84
C TYR A 83 -11.85 1.68 -1.43
N LYS A 84 -12.64 2.72 -1.16
CA LYS A 84 -14.11 2.63 -1.21
C LYS A 84 -14.52 2.76 -2.67
N ILE A 85 -15.43 1.89 -3.12
CA ILE A 85 -15.87 1.83 -4.51
C ILE A 85 -17.39 1.97 -4.64
N SER A 86 -17.81 2.67 -5.70
CA SER A 86 -19.21 2.79 -6.10
C SER A 86 -19.27 3.06 -7.59
N GLY A 87 -20.11 2.34 -8.32
CA GLY A 87 -20.24 2.53 -9.76
C GLY A 87 -21.43 1.81 -10.36
N GLU A 88 -21.81 2.25 -11.56
CA GLU A 88 -22.90 1.67 -12.34
C GLU A 88 -22.59 1.75 -13.85
N ASN A 89 -23.00 0.71 -14.57
CA ASN A 89 -23.22 0.74 -16.02
C ASN A 89 -24.67 0.34 -16.30
N LYS A 90 -25.40 1.14 -17.07
CA LYS A 90 -26.82 0.94 -17.34
C LYS A 90 -27.16 1.29 -18.78
N SER A 91 -27.97 0.46 -19.41
CA SER A 91 -28.57 0.69 -20.73
C SER A 91 -29.97 0.08 -20.76
N GLY A 92 -30.99 0.92 -20.91
CA GLY A 92 -32.39 0.48 -20.79
C GLY A 92 -32.67 -0.17 -19.43
N SER A 93 -33.22 -1.39 -19.45
CA SER A 93 -33.47 -2.23 -18.27
C SER A 93 -32.23 -2.97 -17.76
N ASN A 94 -31.16 -3.03 -18.55
CA ASN A 94 -29.97 -3.80 -18.22
C ASN A 94 -28.99 -2.95 -17.42
N PHE A 95 -28.53 -3.45 -16.28
CA PHE A 95 -27.58 -2.73 -15.46
C PHE A 95 -26.67 -3.65 -14.64
N VAL A 96 -25.50 -3.11 -14.28
CA VAL A 96 -24.61 -3.62 -13.25
C VAL A 96 -24.26 -2.46 -12.32
N LYS A 97 -24.43 -2.66 -11.02
CA LYS A 97 -24.06 -1.74 -9.95
C LYS A 97 -23.10 -2.43 -9.00
N ILE A 98 -22.06 -1.73 -8.56
CA ILE A 98 -21.06 -2.25 -7.62
C ILE A 98 -20.85 -1.24 -6.50
N GLU A 99 -20.98 -1.69 -5.25
CA GLU A 99 -20.76 -0.87 -4.05
C GLU A 99 -20.01 -1.67 -2.98
N GLY A 100 -18.95 -1.10 -2.41
CA GLY A 100 -18.18 -1.75 -1.35
C GLY A 100 -16.76 -1.24 -1.22
N ASN A 101 -15.83 -2.16 -0.95
CA ASN A 101 -14.41 -1.88 -0.84
C ASN A 101 -13.59 -2.68 -1.85
N ALA A 102 -12.49 -2.11 -2.31
CA ALA A 102 -11.51 -2.78 -3.14
C ALA A 102 -10.12 -2.71 -2.49
N ARG A 103 -9.30 -3.74 -2.73
CA ARG A 103 -7.91 -3.78 -2.31
C ARG A 103 -7.03 -4.43 -3.38
N MET A 104 -5.97 -3.75 -3.78
CA MET A 104 -4.90 -4.39 -4.57
C MET A 104 -4.15 -5.39 -3.68
N THR A 105 -4.03 -6.62 -4.15
CA THR A 105 -3.33 -7.70 -3.42
C THR A 105 -2.10 -8.22 -4.16
N SER A 106 -2.03 -7.98 -5.46
CA SER A 106 -0.83 -8.08 -6.27
C SER A 106 -0.98 -7.16 -7.48
N PRO A 107 0.08 -6.92 -8.28
CA PRO A 107 -0.04 -6.15 -9.53
C PRO A 107 -1.06 -6.74 -10.53
N LYS A 108 -1.49 -7.99 -10.32
CA LYS A 108 -2.43 -8.71 -11.18
C LYS A 108 -3.82 -8.92 -10.57
N ASN A 109 -4.02 -8.60 -9.29
CA ASN A 109 -5.23 -8.98 -8.55
C ASN A 109 -5.77 -7.83 -7.72
N LEU A 110 -7.00 -7.45 -8.04
CA LEU A 110 -7.81 -6.47 -7.32
C LEU A 110 -8.97 -7.21 -6.64
N LYS A 111 -8.91 -7.32 -5.31
CA LYS A 111 -9.94 -7.99 -4.52
C LYS A 111 -11.02 -7.02 -4.10
N PHE A 112 -12.26 -7.37 -4.36
CA PHE A 112 -13.44 -6.64 -3.92
C PHE A 112 -14.02 -7.34 -2.69
N ASP A 113 -14.54 -6.56 -1.75
CA ASP A 113 -15.48 -6.98 -0.72
C ASP A 113 -16.70 -6.06 -0.87
N ALA A 114 -17.65 -6.51 -1.69
CA ALA A 114 -18.65 -5.63 -2.28
C ALA A 114 -19.98 -6.35 -2.53
N THR A 115 -21.00 -5.55 -2.78
CA THR A 115 -22.26 -5.99 -3.37
C THR A 115 -22.24 -5.67 -4.86
N ILE A 116 -22.45 -6.69 -5.68
CA ILE A 116 -22.73 -6.54 -7.11
C ILE A 116 -24.23 -6.79 -7.30
N THR A 117 -24.92 -5.84 -7.92
CA THR A 117 -26.34 -5.94 -8.25
C THR A 117 -26.50 -5.83 -9.76
N GLN A 118 -27.13 -6.82 -10.36
CA GLN A 118 -27.30 -6.91 -11.81
C GLN A 118 -28.72 -7.26 -12.21
N SER A 119 -29.13 -6.75 -13.36
CA SER A 119 -30.33 -7.16 -14.07
C SER A 119 -29.96 -7.21 -15.53
N ILE A 120 -30.10 -8.38 -16.16
CA ILE A 120 -29.83 -8.58 -17.58
C ILE A 120 -31.06 -9.26 -18.18
N SER A 121 -31.73 -8.59 -19.12
CA SER A 121 -32.95 -9.07 -19.80
C SER A 121 -32.84 -10.51 -20.30
N ASP A 122 -31.67 -10.85 -20.83
CA ASP A 122 -31.40 -12.13 -21.49
C ASP A 122 -31.32 -13.29 -20.48
N TYR A 123 -31.17 -12.97 -19.19
CA TYR A 123 -31.08 -13.95 -18.10
C TYR A 123 -32.28 -13.85 -17.16
N ASP A 124 -33.09 -14.91 -17.14
CA ASP A 124 -34.28 -15.03 -16.29
C ASP A 124 -35.18 -13.79 -16.37
N ASN A 125 -35.39 -13.29 -17.60
CA ASN A 125 -36.20 -12.11 -17.92
C ASN A 125 -35.83 -10.85 -17.12
N GLY A 126 -34.53 -10.61 -16.89
CA GLY A 126 -34.07 -9.45 -16.13
C GLY A 126 -34.30 -9.57 -14.62
N LYS A 127 -34.46 -10.80 -14.09
CA LYS A 127 -34.53 -11.00 -12.65
C LYS A 127 -33.29 -10.43 -11.98
N LEU A 128 -33.52 -9.72 -10.88
CA LEU A 128 -32.48 -9.11 -10.09
C LEU A 128 -31.54 -10.16 -9.46
N ASP A 129 -30.27 -10.07 -9.80
CA ASP A 129 -29.17 -10.84 -9.21
C ASP A 129 -28.43 -9.95 -8.20
N VAL A 130 -28.33 -10.40 -6.94
CA VAL A 130 -27.62 -9.67 -5.87
C VAL A 130 -26.57 -10.57 -5.25
N ARG A 131 -25.31 -10.23 -5.48
CA ARG A 131 -24.15 -11.02 -5.08
C ARG A 131 -23.29 -10.23 -4.10
N LYS A 132 -23.16 -10.73 -2.87
CA LYS A 132 -22.34 -10.11 -1.81
C LYS A 132 -21.04 -10.87 -1.58
N GLY A 133 -20.05 -10.18 -1.01
CA GLY A 133 -18.82 -10.79 -0.50
C GLY A 133 -17.60 -10.60 -1.40
N LYS A 134 -16.63 -11.49 -1.23
CA LYS A 134 -15.28 -11.32 -1.78
C LYS A 134 -15.17 -11.83 -3.20
N ARG A 135 -14.64 -10.99 -4.11
CA ARG A 135 -14.44 -11.30 -5.52
C ARG A 135 -13.06 -10.89 -5.98
N ASN A 136 -12.46 -11.65 -6.89
CA ASN A 136 -11.13 -11.34 -7.39
C ASN A 136 -11.20 -10.92 -8.85
N PHE A 137 -10.97 -9.64 -9.11
CA PHE A 137 -10.77 -9.14 -10.46
C PHE A 137 -9.30 -9.32 -10.84
N SER A 138 -9.07 -9.91 -12.01
CA SER A 138 -7.72 -10.21 -12.51
C SER A 138 -7.38 -9.41 -13.77
N THR A 139 -6.10 -9.17 -13.98
CA THR A 139 -5.56 -8.51 -15.19
C THR A 139 -4.49 -9.37 -15.85
N LYS A 140 -4.43 -9.29 -17.18
CA LYS A 140 -3.34 -9.81 -18.01
C LYS A 140 -2.52 -8.70 -18.69
N ASP A 141 -2.98 -7.45 -18.60
CA ASP A 141 -2.43 -6.29 -19.31
C ASP A 141 -1.69 -5.31 -18.39
N GLY A 142 -1.15 -5.82 -17.29
CA GLY A 142 -0.36 -5.04 -16.34
C GLY A 142 -1.18 -4.06 -15.49
N GLY A 143 -2.45 -4.38 -15.24
CA GLY A 143 -3.33 -3.53 -14.42
C GLY A 143 -3.91 -2.35 -15.19
N LYS A 144 -4.13 -2.49 -16.51
CA LYS A 144 -4.93 -1.53 -17.29
C LYS A 144 -6.41 -1.92 -17.27
N THR A 145 -6.70 -3.22 -17.30
CA THR A 145 -8.05 -3.76 -17.27
C THR A 145 -8.16 -4.89 -16.26
N PHE A 146 -9.08 -4.74 -15.32
CA PHE A 146 -9.45 -5.74 -14.32
C PHE A 146 -10.76 -6.40 -14.71
N LYS A 147 -10.79 -7.74 -14.71
CA LYS A 147 -11.94 -8.52 -15.20
C LYS A 147 -12.42 -9.49 -14.14
N LEU A 148 -13.74 -9.59 -14.02
CA LEU A 148 -14.43 -10.63 -13.27
C LEU A 148 -15.28 -11.44 -14.23
N TYR A 149 -15.28 -12.76 -14.05
CA TYR A 149 -16.07 -13.70 -14.82
C TYR A 149 -16.92 -14.53 -13.85
N GLU A 150 -18.23 -14.28 -13.77
CA GLU A 150 -19.13 -15.03 -12.89
C GLU A 150 -20.51 -15.17 -13.52
N SER A 151 -21.25 -16.24 -13.22
CA SER A 151 -22.60 -16.40 -13.78
C SER A 151 -23.64 -15.55 -13.02
N VAL A 152 -24.56 -14.91 -13.75
CA VAL A 152 -25.73 -14.20 -13.21
C VAL A 152 -26.86 -15.20 -13.04
N ASN A 153 -27.56 -15.20 -11.90
CA ASN A 153 -28.73 -16.08 -11.67
C ASN A 153 -28.51 -17.57 -11.99
N ASN A 154 -27.26 -18.07 -11.94
CA ASN A 154 -26.88 -19.42 -12.36
C ASN A 154 -27.23 -19.74 -13.83
N ALA A 155 -27.17 -18.77 -14.74
CA ALA A 155 -27.47 -18.91 -16.17
C ALA A 155 -26.55 -19.86 -16.96
N GLY A 156 -25.66 -20.61 -16.30
CA GLY A 156 -24.76 -21.61 -16.90
C GLY A 156 -23.55 -21.02 -17.64
N PHE A 157 -23.60 -19.75 -18.03
CA PHE A 157 -22.49 -19.01 -18.63
C PHE A 157 -22.02 -17.88 -17.72
N ALA A 158 -20.72 -17.61 -17.73
CA ALA A 158 -20.14 -16.49 -17.00
C ALA A 158 -20.31 -15.20 -17.80
N ASP A 159 -20.87 -14.17 -17.16
CA ASP A 159 -20.81 -12.81 -17.68
C ASP A 159 -19.39 -12.24 -17.50
N LYS A 160 -19.14 -11.07 -18.08
CA LYS A 160 -17.85 -10.40 -17.96
C LYS A 160 -18.02 -8.94 -17.57
N ILE A 161 -17.72 -8.65 -16.31
CA ILE A 161 -17.58 -7.30 -15.79
C ILE A 161 -16.13 -6.85 -15.94
N MET A 162 -15.90 -5.67 -16.52
CA MET A 162 -14.55 -5.12 -16.70
C MET A 162 -14.45 -3.69 -16.17
N ILE A 163 -13.36 -3.44 -15.45
CA ILE A 163 -12.96 -2.11 -14.98
C ILE A 163 -11.70 -1.72 -15.71
N LYS A 164 -11.76 -0.61 -16.46
CA LYS A 164 -10.60 -0.06 -17.18
C LYS A 164 -10.15 1.22 -16.49
N LEU A 165 -8.90 1.18 -16.02
CA LEU A 165 -8.22 2.23 -15.27
C LEU A 165 -7.58 3.30 -16.17
#